data_AF-A0A928Y9V5-F1
#
_entry.id   AF-A0A928Y9V5-F1
#
_cell.length_a   1.000
_cell.length_b   1.000
_cell.length_c   1.000
_cell.angle_alpha   90.00
_cell.angle_beta   90.00
_cell.angle_gamma   90.00
#
_symmetry.space_group_name_H-M   'P 1'
#
loop_
_entity.id
_entity.type
_entity.pdbx_description
1 polymer ?
#
loop_
_entity_poly.entity_id
_entity_poly.type
_entity_poly.pdbx_seq_one_letter_code
_entity_poly.pdbx_strand_id
1 'polypeptide(L)'
;MSTTVPISELKQRTGQVLNKAVLDRQDVVIERYGQEYVVILSRERYQELVDAAQARVRERFLQARQEVQTATADLSEEEVAALVETAVMESRRSRAGLDADA
;
A
#
# COMPACT_ATOMS: atom_id res chain seq x y z
N MET A 1 6.99 -20.50 -0.33
CA MET A 1 8.42 -20.52 0.05
C MET A 1 9.18 -19.89 -1.10
N SER A 2 10.03 -18.91 -0.84
CA SER A 2 10.80 -18.26 -1.88
C SER A 2 12.11 -19.00 -2.14
N THR A 3 12.61 -18.92 -3.37
CA THR A 3 13.94 -19.41 -3.74
C THR A 3 14.71 -18.29 -4.40
N THR A 4 16.00 -18.21 -4.08
CA THR A 4 16.88 -17.18 -4.63
C THR A 4 17.79 -17.78 -5.70
N VAL A 5 18.00 -17.06 -6.79
CA VAL A 5 18.76 -17.53 -7.95
C VAL A 5 19.61 -16.39 -8.50
N PRO A 6 20.90 -16.60 -8.80
CA PRO A 6 21.70 -15.56 -9.43
C PRO A 6 21.24 -15.30 -10.87
N ILE A 7 21.39 -14.05 -11.34
CA ILE A 7 21.01 -13.64 -12.70
C ILE A 7 21.72 -14.44 -13.79
N SER A 8 22.91 -14.99 -13.52
CA SER A 8 23.62 -15.89 -14.42
C SER A 8 22.88 -17.21 -14.61
N GLU A 9 22.31 -17.78 -13.55
CA GLU A 9 21.52 -19.02 -13.62
C GLU A 9 20.18 -18.79 -14.34
N LEU A 10 19.53 -17.64 -14.11
CA LEU A 10 18.36 -17.26 -14.90
C LEU A 10 18.67 -17.25 -16.40
N LYS A 11 19.79 -16.66 -16.81
CA LYS A 11 20.19 -16.61 -18.24
C LYS A 11 20.48 -17.99 -18.83
N GLN A 12 21.06 -18.90 -18.04
CA GLN A 12 21.43 -20.23 -18.50
C GLN A 12 20.26 -21.21 -18.50
N ARG A 13 19.30 -21.04 -17.57
CA ARG A 13 18.23 -22.01 -17.29
C ARG A 13 16.86 -21.34 -17.16
N THR A 14 16.57 -20.36 -18.01
CA THR A 14 15.33 -19.56 -17.95
C THR A 14 14.08 -20.42 -17.80
N GLY A 15 13.93 -21.46 -18.62
CA GLY A 15 12.74 -22.32 -18.58
C GLY A 15 12.55 -23.02 -17.23
N GLN A 16 13.63 -23.51 -16.61
CA GLN A 16 13.54 -24.17 -15.30
C GLN A 16 13.21 -23.17 -14.19
N VAL A 17 13.80 -21.98 -14.25
CA VAL A 17 13.53 -20.91 -13.28
C VAL A 17 12.08 -20.42 -13.39
N LEU A 18 11.56 -20.28 -14.61
CA LEU A 18 10.15 -19.94 -14.83
C LEU A 18 9.22 -21.07 -14.38
N ASN A 19 9.57 -22.33 -14.59
CA ASN A 19 8.76 -23.46 -14.11
C ASN A 19 8.63 -23.47 -12.58
N LYS A 20 9.70 -23.15 -11.84
CA LYS A 20 9.61 -22.98 -10.38
C LYS A 20 8.60 -21.90 -9.99
N ALA A 21 8.59 -20.78 -10.71
CA ALA A 21 7.66 -19.69 -10.44
C ALA A 21 6.22 -20.01 -10.83
N VAL A 22 6.01 -20.60 -12.02
CA VAL A 22 4.69 -20.76 -12.63
C VAL A 22 4.04 -22.08 -12.23
N LEU A 23 4.76 -23.20 -12.32
CA LEU A 23 4.23 -24.54 -12.06
C LEU A 23 4.30 -24.89 -10.57
N ASP A 24 5.47 -24.65 -9.96
CA ASP A 24 5.68 -24.99 -8.54
C ASP A 24 5.17 -23.90 -7.59
N ARG A 25 4.66 -22.78 -8.15
CA ARG A 25 4.12 -21.63 -7.42
C ARG A 25 5.09 -21.08 -6.36
N GLN A 26 6.39 -21.10 -6.66
CA GLN A 26 7.41 -20.56 -5.78
C GLN A 26 7.73 -19.11 -6.13
N ASP A 27 7.92 -18.27 -5.14
CA ASP A 27 8.37 -16.89 -5.38
C ASP A 27 9.87 -16.94 -5.69
N VAL A 28 10.27 -16.54 -6.90
CA VAL A 28 11.68 -16.65 -7.31
C VAL A 28 12.36 -15.29 -7.27
N VAL A 29 13.30 -15.13 -6.35
CA VAL A 29 14.09 -13.91 -6.22
C VAL A 29 15.34 -14.03 -7.10
N ILE A 30 15.54 -13.06 -7.98
CA ILE A 30 16.71 -12.98 -8.83
C ILE A 30 17.70 -12.01 -8.20
N GLU A 31 18.92 -12.49 -8.00
CA GLU A 31 20.02 -11.68 -7.46
C GLU A 31 20.99 -11.23 -8.54
N ARG A 32 21.49 -9.99 -8.39
CA ARG A 32 22.57 -9.45 -9.20
C ARG A 32 23.63 -8.86 -8.26
N TYR A 33 24.85 -9.40 -8.34
CA TYR A 33 25.98 -9.01 -7.48
C TYR A 33 25.67 -9.11 -5.98
N GLY A 34 24.95 -10.16 -5.56
CA GLY A 34 24.60 -10.40 -4.16
C GLY A 34 23.49 -9.50 -3.61
N GLN A 35 22.79 -8.76 -4.48
CA GLN A 35 21.62 -7.96 -4.12
C GLN A 35 20.38 -8.48 -4.82
N GLU A 36 19.25 -8.51 -4.11
CA GLU A 36 17.95 -8.79 -4.69
C GLU A 36 17.63 -7.75 -5.76
N TYR A 37 17.29 -8.21 -6.96
CA TYR A 37 17.11 -7.36 -8.14
C TYR A 37 15.68 -7.37 -8.67
N VAL A 38 15.09 -8.56 -8.79
CA VAL A 38 13.70 -8.72 -9.24
C VAL A 38 13.10 -9.99 -8.65
N VAL A 39 11.79 -10.03 -8.48
CA VAL A 39 11.05 -11.24 -8.10
C VAL A 39 10.17 -11.68 -9.26
N ILE A 40 10.21 -12.97 -9.58
CA ILE A 40 9.33 -13.61 -10.55
C ILE A 40 8.26 -14.36 -9.78
N LEU A 41 7.00 -14.05 -10.09
CA LEU A 41 5.82 -14.64 -9.48
C LEU A 41 4.95 -15.28 -10.57
N SER A 42 4.15 -16.27 -10.19
CA SER A 42 3.03 -16.67 -11.05
C SER A 42 2.03 -15.52 -11.17
N ARG A 43 1.29 -15.48 -12.28
CA ARG A 43 0.25 -14.47 -12.50
C ARG A 43 -0.83 -14.51 -11.41
N GLU A 44 -1.23 -15.72 -11.00
CA GLU A 44 -2.21 -15.95 -9.93
C GLU A 44 -1.72 -15.35 -8.61
N ARG A 45 -0.47 -15.65 -8.24
CA ARG A 45 0.14 -15.14 -7.02
C ARG A 45 0.24 -13.62 -7.01
N TYR A 46 0.63 -13.03 -8.14
CA TYR A 46 0.64 -11.57 -8.28
C TYR A 46 -0.76 -10.98 -8.06
N GLN A 47 -1.80 -11.58 -8.66
CA GLN A 47 -3.16 -11.09 -8.51
C GLN A 47 -3.65 -11.20 -7.06
N GLU A 48 -3.39 -12.31 -6.37
CA GLU A 48 -3.70 -12.47 -4.94
C GLU A 48 -3.10 -11.36 -4.08
N LEU A 49 -1.84 -10.99 -4.35
CA LEU A 49 -1.15 -9.93 -3.60
C LEU A 49 -1.77 -8.55 -3.88
N VAL A 50 -2.13 -8.27 -5.13
CA VAL A 50 -2.81 -7.03 -5.51
C VAL A 50 -4.18 -6.94 -4.84
N ASP A 51 -4.97 -8.02 -4.91
CA ASP A 51 -6.31 -8.06 -4.32
C ASP A 51 -6.27 -7.92 -2.81
N ALA A 52 -5.33 -8.60 -2.14
CA ALA A 52 -5.11 -8.48 -0.70
C ALA A 52 -4.69 -7.05 -0.30
N ALA A 53 -3.84 -6.39 -1.09
CA ALA A 53 -3.45 -5.01 -0.85
C ALA A 53 -4.65 -4.06 -0.98
N GLN A 54 -5.48 -4.23 -2.01
CA GLN A 54 -6.69 -3.42 -2.21
C GLN A 54 -7.72 -3.65 -1.11
N ALA A 55 -7.92 -4.90 -0.67
CA ALA A 55 -8.82 -5.24 0.42
C ALA A 55 -8.40 -4.53 1.73
N ARG A 56 -7.11 -4.54 2.06
CA ARG A 56 -6.58 -3.83 3.25
C ARG A 56 -6.79 -2.33 3.18
N VAL A 57 -6.63 -1.71 2.02
CA VAL A 57 -6.90 -0.28 1.85
C VAL A 57 -8.38 0.01 2.09
N ARG A 58 -9.27 -0.83 1.54
CA ARG A 58 -10.72 -0.71 1.74
C ARG A 58 -11.11 -0.89 3.22
N GLU A 59 -10.55 -1.88 3.90
CA GLU A 59 -10.80 -2.11 5.33
C GLU A 59 -10.38 -0.92 6.18
N ARG A 60 -9.18 -0.37 5.94
CA ARG A 60 -8.71 0.84 6.64
C ARG A 60 -9.63 2.03 6.41
N PHE A 61 -10.10 2.21 5.17
CA PHE A 61 -11.04 3.28 4.84
C PHE A 61 -12.37 3.12 5.58
N LEU A 62 -12.94 1.90 5.60
CA LEU A 62 -14.18 1.63 6.32
C LEU A 62 -14.04 1.84 7.83
N GLN A 63 -12.91 1.40 8.40
CA GLN A 63 -12.59 1.62 9.80
C GLN A 63 -12.50 3.12 10.13
N ALA A 64 -11.73 3.89 9.35
CA ALA A 64 -11.63 5.33 9.54
C ALA A 64 -13.00 6.03 9.42
N ARG A 65 -13.84 5.58 8.47
CA ARG A 65 -15.20 6.10 8.33
C ARG A 65 -16.04 5.83 9.58
N GLN A 66 -15.94 4.63 10.14
CA GLN A 66 -16.67 4.26 11.36
C GLN A 66 -16.17 5.03 12.59
N GLU A 67 -14.86 5.24 12.70
CA GLU A 67 -14.26 6.08 13.74
C GLU A 67 -14.78 7.52 13.68
N VAL A 68 -14.80 8.12 12.48
CA VAL A 68 -15.36 9.47 12.28
C VAL A 68 -16.84 9.49 12.65
N GLN A 69 -17.64 8.56 12.13
CA GLN A 69 -19.07 8.49 12.44
C GLN A 69 -19.34 8.34 13.94
N THR A 70 -18.53 7.55 14.64
CA THR A 70 -18.65 7.38 16.09
C THR A 70 -18.26 8.65 16.83
N ALA A 71 -17.17 9.31 16.41
CA ALA A 71 -16.68 10.54 17.03
C ALA A 71 -17.63 11.74 16.80
N THR A 72 -18.37 11.74 15.70
CA THR A 72 -19.33 12.80 15.37
C THR A 72 -20.79 12.40 15.64
N ALA A 73 -21.03 11.27 16.29
CA ALA A 73 -22.39 10.74 16.51
C ALA A 73 -23.27 11.69 17.34
N ASP A 74 -22.66 12.44 18.25
CA ASP A 74 -23.34 13.39 19.14
C ASP A 74 -23.36 14.83 18.61
N LEU A 75 -22.81 15.07 17.41
CA LEU A 75 -22.77 16.39 16.78
C LEU A 75 -23.89 16.51 15.74
N SER A 76 -24.57 17.66 15.73
CA SER A 76 -25.48 18.02 14.65
C SER A 76 -24.70 18.35 13.37
N GLU A 77 -25.37 18.26 12.21
CA GLU A 77 -24.76 18.63 10.92
C GLU A 77 -24.25 20.08 10.89
N GLU A 78 -24.94 20.99 11.59
CA GLU A 78 -24.57 22.40 11.72
C GLU A 78 -23.27 22.57 12.53
N GLU A 79 -23.10 21.81 13.61
CA GLU A 79 -21.87 21.81 14.42
C GLU A 79 -20.68 21.21 13.68
N VAL A 80 -20.89 20.14 12.91
CA VAL A 80 -19.85 19.55 12.05
C VAL A 80 -19.42 20.55 10.98
N ALA A 81 -20.37 21.25 10.34
CA ALA A 81 -20.06 22.25 9.32
C ALA A 81 -19.23 23.41 9.88
N ALA A 82 -19.60 23.90 11.06
CA ALA A 82 -18.85 24.96 11.75
C ALA A 82 -17.40 24.52 12.07
N LEU A 83 -17.21 23.31 12.59
CA LEU A 83 -15.88 22.77 12.90
C LEU A 83 -15.00 22.60 11.66
N VAL A 84 -15.57 22.12 10.55
CA VAL A 84 -14.86 22.00 9.27
C VAL A 84 -14.45 23.37 8.73
N GLU A 85 -15.35 24.36 8.81
CA GLU A 85 -15.05 25.71 8.35
C GLU A 85 -13.92 26.36 9.17
N THR A 86 -13.95 26.21 10.49
CA THR A 86 -12.87 26.67 11.38
C THR A 86 -11.53 26.01 11.02
N ALA A 87 -11.50 24.69 10.87
CA ALA A 87 -10.28 23.95 10.53
C ALA A 87 -9.72 24.34 9.14
N VAL A 88 -10.59 24.59 8.15
CA VAL A 88 -10.17 25.05 6.82
C VAL A 88 -9.59 26.47 6.89
N MET A 89 -10.18 27.37 7.67
CA MET A 89 -9.66 28.72 7.87
C MET A 89 -8.29 28.71 8.56
N GLU A 90 -8.13 27.91 9.62
CA GLU A 90 -6.84 27.75 10.31
C GLU A 90 -5.78 27.17 9.38
N SER A 91 -6.09 26.13 8.61
CA SER A 91 -5.16 25.55 7.63
C SER A 91 -4.71 26.56 6.57
N ARG A 92 -5.64 27.42 6.09
CA ARG A 92 -5.34 28.49 5.13
C ARG A 92 -4.48 29.59 5.76
N ARG A 93 -4.77 29.99 7.00
CA ARG A 93 -4.01 30.99 7.75
C ARG A 93 -2.57 30.51 7.98
N SER A 94 -2.41 29.25 8.37
CA SER A 94 -1.11 28.59 8.54
C SER A 94 -0.28 28.58 7.26
N ARG A 95 -0.89 28.19 6.14
CA ARG A 95 -0.24 28.21 4.81
C ARG A 95 0.11 29.60 4.30
N ALA A 96 -0.62 30.63 4.73
CA ALA A 96 -0.31 32.02 4.43
C ALA A 96 0.81 32.59 5.32
N GLY A 97 1.37 31.79 6.26
CA GLY A 97 2.41 32.22 7.18
C GLY A 97 1.91 33.18 8.27
N LEU A 98 0.60 33.24 8.49
CA LEU A 98 -0.04 34.15 9.44
C LEU A 98 -0.13 33.58 10.87
N ASP A 99 0.49 32.42 11.11
CA ASP A 99 0.56 31.78 12.44
C ASP A 99 1.78 32.22 13.26
N ALA A 100 2.65 33.08 12.72
CA ALA A 100 3.75 33.68 13.46
C ALA A 100 3.24 34.89 14.27
N ASP A 101 2.59 34.62 15.40
CA ASP A 101 2.67 35.40 16.65
C ASP A 101 1.54 34.94 17.61
N ALA A 102 1.86 33.98 18.48
CA ALA A 102 1.17 33.73 19.74
C ALA A 102 2.15 33.13 20.76
#